data_AF-A0A944JWE7-F1
#
_entry.id   AF-A0A944JWE7-F1
#
_cell.length_a   1.000
_cell.length_b   1.000
_cell.length_c   1.000
_cell.angle_alpha   90.00
_cell.angle_beta   90.00
_cell.angle_gamma   90.00
#
_symmetry.space_group_name_H-M   'P 1'
#
loop_
_entity.id
_entity.type
_entity.pdbx_description
1 polymer ?
#
loop_
_entity_poly.entity_id
_entity_poly.type
_entity_poly.pdbx_seq_one_letter_code
_entity_poly.pdbx_strand_id
1 'polypeptide(L)'
;MRCRAARRLRRQLGRRGTILSCYGLVWVLIGYGQLVMPQPDQRGLQTILQLMPLSAWACCWIAAGLIALASAWAPPGRDAAGFLALALIVVPWATSYLAAWALGDYPRGWVAAAIWMGITVPVIVVAGWSEPARRKRADPPYEC
;
A
#
# COMPACT_ATOMS: atom_id res chain seq x y z
N MET A 1 -29.26 -0.28 -9.23
CA MET A 1 -28.78 0.23 -7.90
C MET A 1 -27.25 0.27 -7.77
N ARG A 2 -26.50 -0.73 -8.27
CA ARG A 2 -25.01 -0.77 -8.26
C ARG A 2 -24.32 0.49 -8.82
N CYS A 3 -24.87 1.11 -9.87
CA CYS A 3 -24.29 2.30 -10.51
C CYS A 3 -24.39 3.61 -9.70
N ARG A 4 -25.29 3.70 -8.70
CA ARG A 4 -25.41 4.90 -7.83
C ARG A 4 -24.49 4.78 -6.61
N ALA A 5 -24.39 3.58 -6.02
CA ALA A 5 -23.46 3.30 -4.93
C ALA A 5 -22.00 3.48 -5.40
N ALA A 6 -21.62 2.91 -6.55
CA ALA A 6 -20.29 3.10 -7.14
C ALA A 6 -19.99 4.58 -7.49
N ARG A 7 -21.00 5.35 -7.93
CA ARG A 7 -20.86 6.80 -8.15
C ARG A 7 -20.71 7.58 -6.85
N ARG A 8 -21.39 7.18 -5.77
CA ARG A 8 -21.23 7.79 -4.44
C ARG A 8 -19.85 7.48 -3.86
N LEU A 9 -19.39 6.24 -4.00
CA LEU A 9 -18.06 5.79 -3.61
C LEU A 9 -16.97 6.58 -4.35
N ARG A 10 -17.06 6.69 -5.68
CA ARG A 10 -16.14 7.51 -6.50
C ARG A 10 -16.16 9.00 -6.14
N ARG A 11 -17.31 9.55 -5.74
CA ARG A 11 -17.46 10.96 -5.31
C ARG A 11 -16.96 11.22 -3.88
N GLN A 12 -16.72 10.17 -3.09
CA GLN A 12 -16.18 10.26 -1.74
C GLN A 12 -14.68 9.94 -1.69
N LEU A 13 -14.19 8.99 -2.49
CA LEU A 13 -12.82 8.48 -2.42
C LEU A 13 -11.74 9.32 -3.13
N GLY A 14 -12.10 10.34 -3.91
CA GLY A 14 -11.10 11.11 -4.67
C GLY A 14 -10.19 10.23 -5.54
N ARG A 15 -9.09 10.78 -6.06
CA ARG A 15 -8.05 10.01 -6.76
C ARG A 15 -7.12 9.33 -5.75
N ARG A 16 -6.71 10.03 -4.69
CA ARG A 16 -5.82 9.48 -3.66
C ARG A 16 -6.42 8.29 -2.90
N GLY A 17 -7.67 8.41 -2.45
CA GLY A 17 -8.34 7.32 -1.74
C GLY A 17 -8.57 6.09 -2.62
N THR A 18 -8.76 6.27 -3.93
CA THR A 18 -8.80 5.14 -4.88
C THR A 18 -7.47 4.39 -4.91
N ILE A 19 -6.34 5.11 -5.00
CA ILE A 19 -5.01 4.51 -5.02
C ILE A 19 -4.70 3.79 -3.71
N LEU A 20 -4.98 4.44 -2.57
CA LEU A 20 -4.85 3.83 -1.23
C LEU A 20 -5.69 2.56 -1.10
N SER A 21 -6.93 2.57 -1.60
CA SER A 21 -7.79 1.39 -1.55
C SER A 21 -7.25 0.24 -2.39
N CYS A 22 -6.77 0.54 -3.61
CA CYS A 22 -6.21 -0.46 -4.50
C CYS A 22 -4.94 -1.08 -3.90
N TYR A 23 -3.96 -0.26 -3.50
CA TYR A 23 -2.72 -0.77 -2.90
C TYR A 23 -2.95 -1.44 -1.55
N GLY A 24 -3.83 -0.87 -0.71
CA GLY A 24 -4.19 -1.45 0.57
C GLY A 24 -4.79 -2.85 0.42
N LEU A 25 -5.69 -3.04 -0.55
CA LEU A 25 -6.23 -4.36 -0.86
C LEU A 25 -5.15 -5.33 -1.34
N VAL A 26 -4.25 -4.90 -2.23
CA VAL A 26 -3.15 -5.76 -2.71
C VAL A 26 -2.26 -6.19 -1.53
N TRP A 27 -1.90 -5.30 -0.61
CA TRP A 27 -1.09 -5.64 0.57
C TRP A 27 -1.80 -6.58 1.55
N VAL A 28 -3.11 -6.39 1.77
CA VAL A 28 -3.91 -7.36 2.55
C VAL A 28 -3.88 -8.73 1.89
N LEU A 29 -4.05 -8.81 0.57
CA LEU A 29 -4.04 -10.08 -0.16
C LEU A 29 -2.67 -10.76 -0.14
N ILE A 30 -1.57 -10.00 -0.25
CA ILE A 30 -0.21 -10.53 -0.12
C ILE A 30 -0.02 -11.11 1.28
N GLY A 31 -0.35 -10.36 2.33
CA GLY A 31 -0.23 -10.87 3.70
C GLY A 31 -1.11 -12.10 3.94
N TYR A 32 -2.37 -12.07 3.51
CA TYR A 32 -3.26 -13.22 3.61
C TYR A 32 -2.70 -14.45 2.87
N GLY A 33 -2.19 -14.26 1.65
CA GLY A 33 -1.55 -15.32 0.88
C GLY A 33 -0.39 -15.96 1.63
N GLN A 34 0.47 -15.15 2.26
CA GLN A 34 1.60 -15.65 3.06
C GLN A 34 1.16 -16.39 4.34
N LEU A 35 -0.01 -16.08 4.92
CA LEU A 35 -0.55 -16.82 6.07
C LEU A 35 -1.12 -18.17 5.68
N VAL A 36 -1.87 -18.23 4.58
CA VAL A 36 -2.60 -19.45 4.17
C VAL A 36 -1.71 -20.41 3.39
N MET A 37 -0.89 -19.86 2.50
CA MET A 37 0.04 -20.61 1.65
C MET A 37 1.39 -19.87 1.63
N PRO A 38 2.21 -20.04 2.68
CA PRO A 38 3.55 -19.47 2.74
C PRO A 38 4.32 -19.77 1.47
N GLN A 39 5.00 -18.77 0.90
CA GLN A 39 5.76 -19.01 -0.32
C GLN A 39 6.82 -20.11 -0.09
N PRO A 40 6.93 -21.08 -1.01
CA PRO A 40 7.87 -22.19 -0.86
C PRO A 40 9.33 -21.75 -1.10
N ASP A 41 9.56 -20.73 -1.93
CA ASP A 41 10.90 -20.19 -2.18
C ASP A 41 11.12 -18.91 -1.37
N GLN A 42 11.97 -19.00 -0.35
CA GLN A 42 12.33 -17.89 0.53
C GLN A 42 13.72 -17.32 0.21
N ARG A 43 14.30 -17.69 -0.93
CA ARG A 43 15.58 -17.14 -1.39
C ARG A 43 15.49 -15.61 -1.50
N GLY A 44 16.46 -14.94 -0.89
CA GLY A 44 16.48 -13.48 -0.81
C GLY A 44 15.75 -12.87 0.39
N LEU A 45 15.05 -13.66 1.21
CA LEU A 45 14.29 -13.17 2.37
C LEU A 45 14.88 -13.60 3.72
N GLN A 46 15.99 -14.35 3.70
CA GLN A 46 16.64 -14.86 4.90
C GLN A 46 16.92 -13.75 5.93
N THR A 47 17.36 -12.57 5.49
CA THR A 47 17.66 -11.43 6.36
C THR A 47 16.44 -10.95 7.14
N ILE A 48 15.26 -10.84 6.51
CA ILE A 48 14.05 -10.42 7.23
C ILE A 48 13.43 -11.54 8.05
N LEU A 49 13.64 -12.80 7.64
CA LEU A 49 13.14 -13.97 8.37
C LEU A 49 13.93 -14.24 9.66
N GLN A 50 15.15 -13.73 9.77
CA GLN A 50 15.90 -13.70 11.03
C GLN A 50 15.31 -12.74 12.06
N LEU A 51 14.61 -11.67 11.63
CA LEU A 51 14.00 -10.70 12.53
C LEU A 51 12.69 -11.22 13.12
N MET A 52 11.84 -11.80 12.28
CA MET A 52 10.57 -12.40 12.70
C MET A 52 10.08 -13.40 11.64
N PRO A 53 9.25 -14.39 12.03
CA PRO A 53 8.74 -15.38 11.10
C PRO A 53 7.85 -14.76 10.03
N LEU A 54 7.71 -15.46 8.89
CA LEU A 54 6.90 -15.01 7.76
C LEU A 54 5.44 -14.73 8.15
N SER A 55 4.89 -15.44 9.13
CA SER A 55 3.54 -15.21 9.66
C SER A 55 3.40 -13.84 10.34
N ALA A 56 4.41 -13.39 11.08
CA ALA A 56 4.42 -12.07 11.69
C ALA A 56 4.52 -10.98 10.62
N TRP A 57 5.39 -11.17 9.62
CA TRP A 57 5.47 -10.27 8.45
C TRP A 57 4.15 -10.22 7.67
N ALA A 58 3.46 -11.35 7.54
CA ALA A 58 2.17 -11.43 6.88
C ALA A 58 1.11 -10.62 7.63
N CYS A 59 1.11 -10.66 8.98
CA CYS A 59 0.29 -9.77 9.79
C CYS A 59 0.65 -8.28 9.57
N CYS A 60 1.93 -7.94 9.42
CA CYS A 60 2.36 -6.58 9.11
C CYS A 60 1.85 -6.10 7.74
N TRP A 61 1.87 -6.95 6.71
CA TRP A 61 1.28 -6.67 5.40
C TRP A 61 -0.22 -6.38 5.49
N ILE A 62 -0.95 -7.21 6.25
CA ILE A 62 -2.39 -7.02 6.49
C ILE A 62 -2.63 -5.72 7.23
N ALA A 63 -1.90 -5.45 8.32
CA ALA A 63 -2.04 -4.23 9.10
C ALA A 63 -1.78 -2.98 8.25
N ALA A 64 -0.70 -2.96 7.47
CA ALA A 64 -0.38 -1.85 6.57
C ALA A 64 -1.48 -1.62 5.52
N GLY A 65 -1.99 -2.71 4.94
CA GLY A 65 -3.08 -2.63 3.97
C GLY A 65 -4.41 -2.14 4.58
N LEU A 66 -4.73 -2.57 5.81
CA LEU A 66 -5.90 -2.08 6.55
C LEU A 66 -5.77 -0.61 6.94
N ILE A 67 -4.58 -0.15 7.35
CA ILE A 67 -4.31 1.27 7.61
C ILE A 67 -4.49 2.09 6.34
N ALA A 68 -4.01 1.60 5.19
CA ALA A 68 -4.19 2.25 3.91
C ALA A 68 -5.67 2.32 3.49
N LEU A 69 -6.41 1.23 3.67
CA LEU A 69 -7.85 1.20 3.44
C LEU A 69 -8.56 2.21 4.35
N ALA A 70 -8.34 2.15 5.66
CA ALA A 70 -8.92 3.10 6.61
C ALA A 70 -8.61 4.56 6.24
N SER A 71 -7.36 4.83 5.82
CA SER A 71 -6.89 6.15 5.38
C SER A 71 -7.53 6.60 4.07
N ALA A 72 -7.98 5.68 3.21
CA ALA A 72 -8.65 6.02 1.97
C ALA A 72 -9.99 6.73 2.19
N TRP A 73 -10.65 6.47 3.32
CA TRP A 73 -11.89 7.14 3.72
C TRP A 73 -11.66 8.37 4.61
N ALA A 74 -10.40 8.65 4.99
CA ALA A 74 -10.08 9.80 5.81
C ALA A 74 -10.16 11.13 5.03
N PRO A 75 -10.40 12.26 5.71
CA PRO A 75 -10.35 13.58 5.08
C PRO A 75 -8.97 13.85 4.45
N PRO A 76 -8.90 14.65 3.37
CA PRO A 76 -7.64 15.07 2.76
C PRO A 76 -6.69 15.67 3.81
N GLY A 77 -5.46 15.16 3.90
CA GLY A 77 -4.46 15.58 4.89
C GLY A 77 -4.26 14.61 6.06
N ARG A 78 -5.17 13.64 6.27
CA ARG A 78 -4.99 12.54 7.24
C ARG A 78 -4.65 11.19 6.57
N ASP A 79 -4.48 11.20 5.25
CA ASP A 79 -4.17 10.05 4.42
C ASP A 79 -2.67 9.71 4.37
N ALA A 80 -1.82 10.59 4.90
CA ALA A 80 -0.37 10.39 4.98
C ALA A 80 0.04 9.10 5.70
N ALA A 81 -0.70 8.72 6.75
CA ALA A 81 -0.44 7.48 7.48
C ALA A 81 -0.62 6.24 6.60
N GLY A 82 -1.61 6.25 5.70
CA GLY A 82 -1.84 5.18 4.73
C GLY A 82 -0.70 5.03 3.74
N PHE A 83 -0.27 6.13 3.12
CA PHE A 83 0.85 6.11 2.18
C PHE A 83 2.17 5.69 2.85
N LEU A 84 2.43 6.20 4.06
CA LEU A 84 3.61 5.84 4.83
C LEU A 84 3.62 4.34 5.17
N ALA A 85 2.49 3.81 5.65
CA ALA A 85 2.36 2.39 5.95
C ALA A 85 2.61 1.49 4.72
N LEU A 86 2.04 1.85 3.56
CA LEU A 86 2.25 1.13 2.31
C LEU A 86 3.72 1.12 1.85
N ALA A 87 4.44 2.23 2.04
CA ALA A 87 5.85 2.33 1.66
C ALA A 87 6.78 1.60 2.64
N LEU A 88 6.56 1.78 3.94
CA LEU A 88 7.41 1.20 4.98
C LEU A 88 7.43 -0.32 4.98
N ILE A 89 6.30 -0.98 4.69
CA ILE A 89 6.25 -2.44 4.66
C ILE A 89 7.09 -3.05 3.53
N VAL A 90 7.33 -2.29 2.45
CA VAL A 90 8.12 -2.76 1.30
C VAL A 90 9.63 -2.63 1.53
N VAL A 91 10.07 -1.67 2.36
CA VAL A 91 11.49 -1.40 2.60
C VAL A 91 12.25 -2.66 3.05
N PRO A 92 11.79 -3.44 4.05
CA PRO A 92 12.47 -4.67 4.46
C PRO A 92 12.61 -5.70 3.33
N TRP A 93 11.61 -5.79 2.44
CA TRP A 93 11.64 -6.74 1.32
C TRP A 93 12.67 -6.31 0.28
N ALA A 94 12.64 -5.05 -0.14
CA ALA A 94 13.60 -4.51 -1.10
C ALA A 94 15.05 -4.62 -0.58
N THR A 95 15.28 -4.28 0.69
CA THR A 95 16.61 -4.37 1.30
C THR A 95 17.09 -5.81 1.45
N SER A 96 16.22 -6.75 1.82
CA SER A 96 16.56 -8.17 1.93
C SER A 96 16.99 -8.76 0.58
N TYR A 97 16.24 -8.48 -0.49
CA TYR A 97 16.58 -8.96 -1.83
C TYR A 97 17.88 -8.34 -2.35
N LEU A 98 18.10 -7.06 -2.07
CA LEU A 98 19.33 -6.37 -2.46
C LEU A 98 20.54 -6.90 -1.70
N ALA A 99 20.40 -7.16 -0.40
CA ALA A 99 21.44 -7.76 0.43
C ALA A 99 21.80 -9.17 -0.05
N ALA A 100 20.80 -10.01 -0.33
CA ALA A 100 21.03 -11.36 -0.83
C ALA A 100 21.67 -11.38 -2.23
N TRP A 101 21.43 -10.36 -3.06
CA TRP A 101 22.16 -10.19 -4.31
C TRP A 101 23.61 -9.79 -4.06
N ALA A 102 23.86 -8.81 -3.17
CA ALA A 102 25.21 -8.36 -2.85
C ALA A 102 26.08 -9.45 -2.20
N LEU A 103 25.47 -10.36 -1.43
CA LEU A 103 26.14 -11.50 -0.80
C LEU A 103 26.33 -12.70 -1.75
N GLY A 104 25.76 -12.67 -2.96
CA GLY A 104 25.86 -13.74 -3.94
C GLY A 104 24.88 -14.92 -3.75
N ASP A 105 24.07 -14.89 -2.69
CA ASP A 105 23.10 -15.94 -2.36
C ASP A 105 21.95 -16.02 -3.37
N TYR A 106 21.59 -14.89 -3.97
CA TYR A 106 20.51 -14.82 -4.94
C TYR A 106 20.85 -13.89 -6.13
N PRO A 107 21.35 -14.43 -7.25
CA PRO A 107 21.75 -13.64 -8.42
C PRO A 107 20.63 -12.77 -8.99
N ARG A 108 19.37 -13.19 -8.85
CA ARG A 108 18.18 -12.44 -9.29
C ARG A 108 17.61 -11.49 -8.22
N GLY A 109 18.27 -11.35 -7.08
CA GLY A 109 17.82 -10.50 -5.98
C GLY A 109 17.67 -9.03 -6.37
N TRP A 110 18.57 -8.50 -7.21
CA TRP A 110 18.46 -7.13 -7.71
C TRP A 110 17.16 -6.87 -8.49
N VAL A 111 16.67 -7.87 -9.25
CA VAL A 111 15.42 -7.77 -10.02
C VAL A 111 14.24 -7.70 -9.05
N ALA A 112 14.22 -8.58 -8.05
CA ALA A 112 13.17 -8.58 -7.03
C ALA A 112 13.15 -7.26 -6.24
N ALA A 113 14.33 -6.77 -5.83
CA ALA A 113 14.46 -5.46 -5.18
C ALA A 113 13.93 -4.33 -6.07
N ALA A 114 14.29 -4.32 -7.36
CA ALA A 114 13.82 -3.33 -8.32
C ALA A 114 12.30 -3.36 -8.52
N ILE A 115 11.69 -4.56 -8.56
CA ILE A 115 10.22 -4.72 -8.64
C ILE A 115 9.55 -4.10 -7.39
N TRP A 116 10.02 -4.44 -6.19
CA TRP A 116 9.47 -3.90 -4.95
C TRP A 116 9.60 -2.37 -4.86
N MET A 117 10.76 -1.84 -5.23
CA MET A 117 10.97 -0.40 -5.31
C MET A 117 10.06 0.25 -6.36
N GLY A 118 9.96 -0.35 -7.55
CA GLY A 118 9.11 0.13 -8.64
C GLY A 118 7.63 0.18 -8.26
N ILE A 119 7.13 -0.80 -7.52
CA ILE A 119 5.75 -0.81 -7.00
C ILE A 119 5.55 0.28 -5.92
N THR A 120 6.61 0.66 -5.20
CA THR A 120 6.55 1.69 -4.15
C THR A 120 6.59 3.12 -4.72
N VAL A 121 7.22 3.34 -5.88
CA VAL A 121 7.34 4.68 -6.49
C VAL A 121 5.98 5.39 -6.66
N PRO A 122 4.92 4.77 -7.23
CA PRO A 122 3.62 5.40 -7.34
C PRO A 122 3.03 5.82 -5.99
N VAL A 123 3.25 5.04 -4.93
CA VAL A 123 2.79 5.35 -3.57
C VAL A 123 3.42 6.65 -3.07
N ILE A 124 4.74 6.80 -3.26
CA ILE A 124 5.50 8.00 -2.85
C ILE A 124 5.10 9.22 -3.68
N VAL A 125 4.99 9.07 -5.01
CA VAL A 125 4.62 10.17 -5.91
C VAL A 125 3.23 10.72 -5.57
N VAL A 126 2.26 9.82 -5.36
CA VAL A 126 0.88 10.22 -5.03
C VAL A 126 0.80 10.83 -3.63
N ALA A 127 1.60 10.36 -2.68
CA ALA A 127 1.72 10.96 -1.35
C ALA A 127 2.18 12.43 -1.41
N GLY A 128 2.98 12.80 -2.42
CA GLY A 128 3.40 14.18 -2.67
C GLY A 128 2.37 15.07 -3.37
N TRP A 129 1.35 14.51 -4.02
CA TRP A 129 0.39 15.30 -4.81
C TRP A 129 -0.76 15.89 -3.99
N SER A 130 -0.82 17.19 -3.78
CA SER A 130 -1.97 17.83 -3.14
C SER A 130 -3.26 17.61 -3.95
N GLU A 131 -4.27 16.96 -3.35
CA GLU A 131 -5.58 16.83 -4.00
C GLU A 131 -6.36 18.16 -3.87
N PRO A 132 -6.88 18.74 -4.97
CA PRO A 132 -7.64 19.98 -4.91
C PRO A 132 -8.78 19.88 -3.91
N ALA A 133 -8.90 20.89 -3.03
CA ALA A 133 -9.90 20.92 -1.98
C ALA A 133 -11.29 20.61 -2.56
N ARG A 134 -11.98 19.63 -1.97
CA ARG A 134 -13.30 19.19 -2.40
C ARG A 134 -14.23 20.40 -2.44
N ARG A 135 -14.64 20.83 -3.64
CA ARG A 135 -15.54 21.97 -3.84
C ARG A 135 -16.80 21.73 -3.01
N LYS A 136 -16.95 22.47 -1.90
CA LYS A 136 -18.20 22.48 -1.13
C LYS A 136 -19.30 22.87 -2.11
N ARG A 137 -20.40 22.12 -2.10
CA ARG A 137 -21.60 22.46 -2.87
C ARG A 137 -21.98 23.87 -2.41
N ALA A 138 -22.03 24.83 -3.33
CA ALA A 138 -22.51 26.16 -2.99
C ALA A 138 -23.94 25.99 -2.46
N ASP A 139 -24.21 26.56 -1.29
CA ASP A 139 -25.57 26.65 -0.79
C ASP A 139 -26.38 27.45 -1.83
N PRO A 140 -27.63 27.03 -2.14
CA PRO A 140 -28.46 27.79 -3.05
C PRO A 140 -28.59 29.22 -2.51
N PRO A 141 -28.50 30.25 -3.37
CA PRO A 141 -28.75 31.62 -2.93
C PRO A 141 -30.13 31.63 -2.27
N TYR A 142 -30.18 32.15 -1.05
CA TYR A 142 -31.43 32.37 -0.35
C TYR A 142 -32.31 33.24 -1.27
N GLU A 143 -33.42 32.69 -1.74
CA GLU A 143 -34.47 33.51 -2.36
C GLU A 143 -35.26 34.14 -1.19
N CYS A 144 -35.12 35.46 -1.03
CA CYS A 144 -35.94 36.28 -0.14
C CYS A 144 -37.26 36.62 -0.81
#